data_AF-A0A6B3HXL7-F1
#
_entry.id   AF-A0A6B3HXL7-F1
#
_cell.length_a   1.000
_cell.length_b   1.000
_cell.length_c   1.000
_cell.angle_alpha   90.00
_cell.angle_beta   90.00
_cell.angle_gamma   90.00
#
_symmetry.space_group_name_H-M   'P 1'
#
loop_
_entity.id
_entity.type
_entity.pdbx_description
1 polymer ?
#
loop_
_entity_poly.entity_id
_entity_poly.type
_entity_poly.pdbx_seq_one_letter_code
_entity_poly.pdbx_strand_id
1 'polypeptide(L)'
;HLLDTALREGESGPYPAPVALPTVPGREVAGTVESLGEGTDSGWLGKRVVAHIGTAPGGYAELTVTEADRLHEIPGELGAAEAVAMIGTGRTTLGILGFTDLGPDSV
;
A
#
# COMPACT_ATOMS: atom_id res chain seq x y z
N HIS A 1 4.85 -11.37 0.31
CA HIS A 1 4.68 -10.32 1.33
C HIS A 1 4.41 -11.01 2.67
N LEU A 2 5.24 -10.79 3.71
CA LEU A 2 5.21 -11.59 4.95
C LEU A 2 3.83 -11.59 5.62
N LEU A 3 3.19 -10.42 5.72
CA LEU A 3 1.88 -10.30 6.38
C LEU A 3 0.77 -11.06 5.65
N ASP A 4 0.82 -11.10 4.32
CA ASP A 4 -0.19 -11.83 3.55
C ASP A 4 0.08 -13.34 3.51
N THR A 5 1.31 -13.77 3.79
CA THR A 5 1.62 -15.19 4.03
C THR A 5 1.06 -15.63 5.38
N ALA A 6 1.37 -14.91 6.47
CA ALA A 6 0.87 -15.19 7.80
C ALA A 6 -0.68 -15.22 7.84
N LEU A 7 -1.33 -14.25 7.18
CA LEU A 7 -2.79 -14.21 7.05
C LEU A 7 -3.34 -15.48 6.37
N ARG A 8 -2.69 -15.96 5.31
CA ARG A 8 -3.12 -17.19 4.59
C ARG A 8 -2.90 -18.46 5.40
N GLU A 9 -1.92 -18.45 6.31
CA GLU A 9 -1.65 -19.54 7.25
C GLU A 9 -2.60 -19.52 8.46
N GLY A 10 -3.47 -18.50 8.57
CA GLY A 10 -4.41 -18.35 9.68
C GLY A 10 -3.80 -17.66 10.91
N GLU A 11 -2.61 -17.08 10.77
CA GLU A 11 -1.94 -16.32 11.82
C GLU A 11 -2.39 -14.85 11.82
N SER A 12 -2.39 -14.22 13.00
CA SER A 12 -2.71 -12.79 13.13
C SER A 12 -1.54 -11.88 12.74
N GLY A 13 -0.33 -12.43 12.61
CA GLY A 13 0.88 -11.63 12.41
C GLY A 13 1.05 -10.56 13.51
N PRO A 14 1.39 -9.31 13.18
CA PRO A 14 1.54 -8.23 14.16
C PRO A 14 0.21 -7.61 14.62
N TYR A 15 -0.94 -8.12 14.17
CA TYR A 15 -2.25 -7.55 14.47
C TYR A 15 -2.89 -8.16 15.73
N PRO A 16 -3.70 -7.39 16.50
CA PRO A 16 -4.26 -7.85 17.76
C PRO A 16 -5.31 -8.96 17.63
N ALA A 17 -5.88 -9.14 16.44
CA ALA A 17 -6.85 -10.18 16.15
C ALA A 17 -6.68 -10.67 14.69
N PRO A 18 -7.11 -11.90 14.40
CA PRO A 18 -7.18 -12.39 13.02
C PRO A 18 -8.08 -11.50 12.16
N VAL A 19 -7.78 -11.46 10.86
CA VAL A 19 -8.68 -10.83 9.89
C VAL A 19 -10.02 -11.57 9.85
N ALA A 20 -11.12 -10.83 9.73
CA ALA A 20 -12.43 -11.43 9.50
C ALA A 20 -12.47 -12.13 8.13
N LEU A 21 -13.05 -13.33 8.09
CA LEU A 21 -13.24 -14.10 6.87
C LEU A 21 -14.69 -14.00 6.37
N PRO A 22 -14.93 -14.05 5.03
CA PRO A 22 -13.94 -14.14 3.96
C PRO A 22 -13.14 -12.84 3.79
N THR A 23 -11.92 -12.93 3.25
CA THR A 23 -11.05 -11.78 3.06
C THR A 23 -10.27 -11.84 1.75
N VAL A 24 -9.94 -10.67 1.21
CA VAL A 24 -9.03 -10.50 0.07
C VAL A 24 -7.72 -9.91 0.62
N PRO A 25 -6.57 -10.60 0.49
CA PRO A 25 -5.28 -10.09 0.99
C PRO A 25 -4.75 -8.86 0.21
N GLY A 26 -3.60 -8.33 0.65
CA GLY A 26 -2.91 -7.23 -0.02
C GLY A 26 -3.30 -5.85 0.52
N ARG A 27 -2.29 -5.01 0.80
CA ARG A 27 -2.45 -3.66 1.37
C ARG A 27 -1.76 -2.56 0.58
N GLU A 28 -0.81 -2.90 -0.28
CA GLU A 28 -0.17 -1.98 -1.19
C GLU A 28 -0.74 -2.16 -2.59
N VAL A 29 -1.26 -1.09 -3.18
CA VAL A 29 -1.88 -1.10 -4.51
C VAL A 29 -1.40 0.08 -5.34
N ALA A 30 -1.30 -0.12 -6.65
CA ALA A 30 -1.20 0.96 -7.61
C ALA A 30 -2.15 0.69 -8.78
N GLY A 31 -2.71 1.77 -9.32
CA GLY A 31 -3.68 1.69 -10.40
C GLY A 31 -4.15 3.08 -10.82
N THR A 32 -5.31 3.13 -11.44
CA THR A 32 -5.97 4.37 -11.84
C THR A 32 -7.24 4.54 -11.04
N VAL A 33 -7.51 5.75 -10.55
CA VAL A 33 -8.79 6.06 -9.91
C VAL A 33 -9.90 6.01 -10.95
N GLU A 34 -10.77 4.99 -10.88
CA GLU A 34 -11.86 4.81 -11.86
C GLU A 34 -13.22 5.37 -11.40
N SER A 35 -13.43 5.51 -10.10
CA SER A 35 -14.68 5.98 -9.50
C SER A 35 -14.40 6.79 -8.23
N LEU A 36 -15.33 7.66 -7.87
CA LEU A 36 -15.22 8.55 -6.70
C LEU A 36 -16.48 8.43 -5.84
N GLY A 37 -16.28 8.44 -4.52
CA GLY A 37 -17.37 8.59 -3.56
C GLY A 37 -17.88 10.04 -3.50
N GLU A 38 -19.07 10.21 -2.94
CA GLU A 38 -19.65 11.54 -2.70
C GLU A 38 -18.70 12.42 -1.87
N GLY A 39 -18.53 13.68 -2.28
CA GLY A 39 -17.65 14.63 -1.59
C GLY A 39 -16.15 14.45 -1.82
N THR A 40 -15.73 13.43 -2.60
CA THR A 40 -14.32 13.27 -2.98
C THR A 40 -13.94 14.28 -4.06
N ASP A 41 -12.71 14.83 -3.99
CA ASP A 41 -12.20 15.74 -5.01
C ASP A 41 -12.18 15.07 -6.40
N SER A 42 -12.89 15.67 -7.35
CA SER A 42 -12.96 15.25 -8.76
C SER A 42 -11.59 15.21 -9.46
N GLY A 43 -10.59 15.94 -8.96
CA GLY A 43 -9.23 15.95 -9.49
C GLY A 43 -8.53 14.59 -9.42
N TRP A 44 -9.03 13.66 -8.59
CA TRP A 44 -8.48 12.31 -8.50
C TRP A 44 -8.83 11.40 -9.68
N LEU A 45 -9.98 11.63 -10.32
CA LEU A 45 -10.48 10.73 -11.35
C LEU A 45 -9.48 10.61 -12.52
N GLY A 46 -9.14 9.38 -12.91
CA GLY A 46 -8.20 9.10 -13.98
C GLY A 46 -6.71 9.26 -13.60
N LYS A 47 -6.37 9.73 -12.39
CA LYS A 47 -4.97 9.78 -11.95
C LYS A 47 -4.41 8.40 -11.69
N ARG A 48 -3.15 8.20 -12.06
CA ARG A 48 -2.35 7.05 -11.62
C ARG A 48 -1.95 7.28 -10.17
N VAL A 49 -2.28 6.34 -9.31
CA VAL A 49 -2.07 6.46 -7.86
C VAL A 49 -1.47 5.21 -7.28
N VAL A 50 -0.75 5.39 -6.18
CA VAL A 50 -0.31 4.32 -5.28
C VAL A 50 -0.86 4.60 -3.88
N ALA A 51 -1.25 3.55 -3.16
CA ALA A 51 -1.76 3.68 -1.81
C ALA A 51 -1.38 2.48 -0.93
N HIS A 52 -1.19 2.75 0.36
CA HIS A 52 -1.29 1.74 1.40
C HIS A 52 -2.70 1.82 2.00
N ILE A 53 -3.56 0.84 1.69
CA ILE A 53 -5.01 0.89 1.96
C ILE A 53 -5.41 0.58 3.41
N GLY A 54 -4.45 0.58 4.33
CA GLY A 54 -4.69 0.49 5.78
C GLY A 54 -4.61 -0.94 6.33
N THR A 55 -5.25 -1.16 7.48
CA THR A 55 -5.16 -2.43 8.23
C THR A 55 -6.05 -3.52 7.64
N ALA A 56 -7.23 -3.17 7.16
CA ALA A 56 -8.11 -4.05 6.41
C ALA A 56 -7.51 -4.30 5.02
N PRO A 57 -7.20 -5.56 4.66
CA PRO A 57 -6.67 -5.87 3.34
C PRO A 57 -7.79 -5.87 2.29
N GLY A 58 -7.40 -5.77 1.03
CA GLY A 58 -8.33 -5.77 -0.09
C GLY A 58 -7.70 -5.42 -1.44
N GLY A 59 -6.37 -5.52 -1.55
CA GLY A 59 -5.62 -5.04 -2.71
C GLY A 59 -5.36 -6.09 -3.79
N TYR A 60 -5.46 -7.38 -3.48
CA TYR A 60 -5.32 -8.46 -4.46
C TYR A 60 -6.63 -8.72 -5.21
N ALA A 61 -7.17 -7.66 -5.78
CA ALA A 61 -8.37 -7.64 -6.59
C ALA A 61 -8.19 -6.63 -7.74
N GLU A 62 -9.05 -6.73 -8.76
CA GLU A 62 -9.05 -5.76 -9.86
C GLU A 62 -9.47 -4.35 -9.40
N LEU A 63 -10.29 -4.28 -8.34
CA LEU A 63 -10.80 -3.05 -7.76
C LEU A 63 -10.65 -3.07 -6.24
N THR A 64 -10.35 -1.91 -5.66
CA THR A 64 -10.29 -1.69 -4.21
C THR A 64 -10.82 -0.31 -3.86
N VAL A 65 -11.41 -0.19 -2.67
CA VAL A 65 -11.92 1.09 -2.15
C VAL A 65 -10.98 1.56 -1.04
N THR A 66 -10.58 2.82 -1.10
CA THR A 66 -9.78 3.44 -0.05
C THR A 66 -10.07 4.94 0.04
N GLU A 67 -9.66 5.54 1.15
CA GLU A 67 -9.82 6.96 1.41
C GLU A 67 -8.91 7.80 0.50
N ALA A 68 -9.42 8.92 0.00
CA ALA A 68 -8.67 9.80 -0.91
C ALA A 68 -7.39 10.37 -0.27
N ASP A 69 -7.36 10.51 1.07
CA ASP A 69 -6.20 10.97 1.83
C ASP A 69 -5.02 9.99 1.85
N ARG A 70 -5.24 8.73 1.43
CA ARG A 70 -4.20 7.71 1.28
C ARG A 70 -3.61 7.64 -0.12
N LEU A 71 -4.18 8.39 -1.07
CA LEU A 71 -3.73 8.38 -2.45
C LEU A 71 -2.48 9.24 -2.60
N HIS A 72 -1.47 8.66 -3.24
CA HIS A 72 -0.32 9.39 -3.73
C HIS A 72 -0.32 9.30 -5.26
N GLU A 73 -0.30 10.44 -5.94
CA GLU A 73 -0.15 10.46 -7.40
C GLU A 73 1.22 9.89 -7.80
N ILE A 74 1.23 8.98 -8.77
CA ILE A 74 2.45 8.39 -9.31
C ILE A 74 3.06 9.37 -10.33
N PRO A 75 4.28 9.90 -10.10
CA PRO A 75 4.95 10.80 -11.04
C PRO A 75 5.11 10.18 -12.42
N GLY A 76 5.12 10.99 -13.48
CA GLY A 76 5.08 10.56 -14.88
C GLY A 76 5.99 9.38 -15.21
N GLU A 77 7.29 9.53 -14.94
CA GLU A 77 8.32 8.52 -15.24
C GLU A 77 8.38 7.34 -14.27
N LEU A 78 7.66 7.39 -13.14
CA LEU A 78 7.66 6.31 -12.16
C LEU A 78 6.67 5.21 -12.57
N GLY A 79 7.16 3.97 -12.63
CA GLY A 79 6.31 2.80 -12.89
C GLY A 79 5.50 2.40 -11.66
N ALA A 80 4.41 1.65 -11.90
CA ALA A 80 3.52 1.19 -10.84
C ALA A 80 4.21 0.17 -9.90
N ALA A 81 5.07 -0.70 -10.45
CA ALA A 81 5.81 -1.68 -9.65
C ALA A 81 6.75 -1.01 -8.65
N GLU A 82 7.49 0.01 -9.10
CA GLU A 82 8.37 0.82 -8.26
C GLU A 82 7.55 1.58 -7.21
N ALA A 83 6.43 2.21 -7.61
CA ALA A 83 5.56 2.91 -6.68
C ALA A 83 5.02 2.00 -5.55
N VAL A 84 4.53 0.81 -5.90
CA VAL A 84 4.03 -0.19 -4.91
C VAL A 84 5.14 -0.68 -3.99
N ALA A 85 6.35 -0.92 -4.53
CA ALA A 85 7.49 -1.29 -3.70
C ALA A 85 7.83 -0.18 -2.68
N MET A 86 7.64 1.08 -3.06
CA MET A 86 7.94 2.22 -2.20
C MET A 86 6.88 2.50 -1.12
N ILE A 87 5.59 2.27 -1.38
CA ILE A 87 4.53 2.70 -0.43
C ILE A 87 4.51 1.90 0.87
N GLY A 88 4.85 0.61 0.81
CA GLY A 88 4.94 -0.29 1.96
C GLY A 88 6.38 -0.46 2.45
N THR A 89 7.13 -1.34 1.77
CA THR A 89 8.51 -1.69 2.14
C THR A 89 9.45 -0.49 2.05
N GLY A 90 9.44 0.26 0.96
CA GLY A 90 10.35 1.40 0.77
C GLY A 90 10.16 2.49 1.82
N ARG A 91 8.91 2.78 2.23
CA ARG A 91 8.62 3.69 3.33
C ARG A 91 9.24 3.22 4.65
N THR A 92 9.13 1.93 4.96
CA THR A 92 9.78 1.35 6.15
C THR A 92 11.30 1.45 6.05
N THR A 93 11.88 1.15 4.89
CA THR A 93 13.32 1.31 4.63
C THR A 93 13.78 2.73 4.87
N LEU A 94 13.10 3.74 4.28
CA LEU A 94 13.44 5.15 4.49
C LEU A 94 13.30 5.56 5.96
N GLY A 95 12.31 5.03 6.67
CA GLY A 95 12.17 5.21 8.11
C GLY A 95 13.40 4.74 8.88
N ILE A 96 13.93 3.56 8.55
CA ILE A 96 15.15 3.02 9.18
C ILE A 96 16.39 3.83 8.82
N LEU A 97 16.54 4.20 7.53
CA LEU A 97 17.68 5.01 7.07
C LEU A 97 17.73 6.38 7.76
N GLY A 98 16.59 6.96 8.13
CA GLY A 98 16.54 8.21 8.90
C GLY A 98 17.14 8.12 10.32
N PHE A 99 17.40 6.91 10.83
CA PHE A 99 18.02 6.65 12.13
C PHE A 99 19.34 5.87 12.00
N THR A 100 19.91 5.79 10.80
CA THR A 100 21.12 4.99 10.52
C THR A 100 22.21 5.87 9.92
N ASP A 101 23.40 5.85 10.51
CA ASP A 101 24.60 6.48 9.94
C ASP A 101 25.22 5.56 8.89
N LEU A 102 24.99 5.85 7.62
CA LEU A 102 25.55 5.10 6.50
C LEU A 102 26.96 5.60 6.19
N GLY A 103 27.91 4.68 6.16
CA GLY A 103 29.30 4.92 5.75
C GLY A 103 29.68 4.11 4.51
N PRO A 104 30.89 4.33 3.97
CA PRO A 104 31.42 3.57 2.84
C PRO A 104 31.47 2.06 3.06
N ASP A 105 31.54 1.63 4.34
CA ASP A 105 31.62 0.23 4.75
C ASP A 105 30.25 -0.36 5.14
N SER A 106 29.16 0.41 5.04
CA SER A 106 27.80 -0.08 5.28
C SER A 106 27.34 -0.91 4.08
N VAL A 107 27.22 -2.23 4.27
CA VAL A 107 26.74 -3.21 3.29
C VAL A 107 25.37 -3.79 3.64
#